data_AF-A0A381YWG5-F1
#
_entry.id   AF-A0A381YWG5-F1
#
_cell.length_a   1.000
_cell.length_b   1.000
_cell.length_c   1.000
_cell.angle_alpha   90.00
_cell.angle_beta   90.00
_cell.angle_gamma   90.00
#
_symmetry.space_group_name_H-M   'P 1'
#
loop_
_entity.id
_entity.type
_entity.pdbx_description
1 polymer ?
#
loop_
_entity_poly.entity_id
_entity_poly.type
_entity_poly.pdbx_seq_one_letter_code
_entity_poly.pdbx_strand_id
1 'polypeptide(L)'
;MSHVLDCARAPQRFPFLPLLIVFLSVFLFSNGSWPAQSPTLGRAMKAQDAEAGTLLVRTSDHGQLRPMPTLATDVNINVTGMIARSTVTQHFGNPTDQWLEGIYVFPLSESAA
;
A
#
# COMPACT_ATOMS: atom_id res chain seq x y z
N MET A 1 3.53 -40.03 67.35
CA MET A 1 3.13 -38.63 67.62
C MET A 1 4.09 -37.74 66.83
N SER A 2 3.59 -36.98 65.84
CA SER A 2 4.19 -35.82 65.12
C SER A 2 5.64 -35.97 64.59
N HIS A 3 5.90 -36.23 63.29
CA HIS A 3 5.81 -35.30 62.14
C HIS A 3 6.26 -33.86 62.43
N VAL A 4 7.48 -33.49 62.01
CA VAL A 4 7.82 -32.12 61.58
C VAL A 4 8.81 -32.20 60.41
N LEU A 5 8.43 -31.56 59.30
CA LEU A 5 9.14 -31.45 58.02
C LEU A 5 10.03 -30.20 57.99
N ASP A 6 11.18 -30.32 57.34
CA ASP A 6 11.71 -29.49 56.24
C ASP A 6 11.68 -27.94 56.34
N CYS A 7 12.84 -27.30 56.10
CA CYS A 7 12.90 -25.96 55.52
C CYS A 7 14.27 -25.69 54.87
N ALA A 8 14.51 -26.30 53.70
CA ALA A 8 15.54 -25.85 52.76
C ALA A 8 15.05 -24.61 52.01
N ARG A 9 15.77 -23.47 52.10
CA ARG A 9 15.52 -22.28 51.28
C ARG A 9 16.71 -21.99 50.38
N ALA A 10 16.61 -22.42 49.11
CA ALA A 10 17.50 -22.02 48.03
C ALA A 10 16.82 -20.92 47.17
N PRO A 11 17.58 -19.93 46.66
CA PRO A 11 17.01 -18.80 45.93
C PRO A 11 16.69 -19.18 44.47
N GLN A 12 15.44 -18.97 44.08
CA GLN A 12 14.99 -19.16 42.70
C GLN A 12 15.56 -18.04 41.80
N ARG A 13 16.61 -18.35 41.03
CA ARG A 13 17.00 -17.58 39.85
C ARG A 13 16.54 -18.37 38.62
N PHE A 14 15.60 -17.83 37.86
CA PHE A 14 15.11 -18.40 36.60
C PHE A 14 15.86 -17.75 35.42
N PRO A 15 17.00 -18.30 34.95
CA PRO A 15 17.85 -17.65 33.93
C PRO A 15 17.24 -17.63 32.52
N PHE A 16 16.13 -18.35 32.32
CA PHE A 16 15.45 -18.48 31.02
C PHE A 16 14.38 -17.41 30.78
N LEU A 17 13.99 -16.65 31.81
CA LEU A 17 13.00 -15.58 31.71
C LEU A 17 13.36 -14.47 30.69
N PRO A 18 14.59 -13.94 30.62
CA PRO A 18 14.91 -12.89 29.64
C PRO A 18 14.92 -13.41 28.19
N LEU A 19 15.29 -14.69 27.98
CA LEU A 19 15.30 -15.30 26.65
C LEU A 19 13.86 -15.47 26.11
N LEU A 20 12.94 -15.88 26.98
CA LEU A 20 11.51 -15.97 26.68
C LEU A 20 10.93 -14.61 26.32
N ILE A 21 11.28 -13.55 27.06
CA ILE A 21 10.81 -12.18 26.79
C ILE A 21 11.33 -11.67 25.45
N VAL A 22 12.61 -11.90 25.12
CA VAL A 22 13.17 -11.54 23.81
C VAL A 22 12.46 -12.30 22.69
N PHE A 23 12.27 -13.61 22.84
CA PHE A 23 11.57 -14.43 21.86
C PHE A 23 10.12 -13.99 21.66
N LEU A 24 9.41 -13.69 22.75
CA LEU A 24 8.04 -13.18 22.71
C LEU A 24 7.99 -11.79 22.06
N SER A 25 8.95 -10.92 22.36
CA SER A 25 9.01 -9.58 21.75
C SER A 25 9.23 -9.67 20.24
N VAL A 26 10.19 -10.48 19.77
CA VAL A 26 10.42 -10.71 18.33
C VAL A 26 9.16 -11.29 17.68
N PHE A 27 8.52 -12.27 18.33
CA PHE A 27 7.28 -12.87 17.82
C PHE A 27 6.13 -11.86 17.69
N LEU A 28 5.95 -10.98 18.67
CA LEU A 28 4.92 -9.93 18.63
C LEU A 28 5.24 -8.85 17.58
N PHE A 29 6.51 -8.48 17.40
CA PHE A 29 6.94 -7.52 16.38
C PHE A 29 6.80 -8.06 14.95
N SER A 30 7.07 -9.35 14.72
CA SER A 30 6.90 -9.97 13.40
C SER A 30 5.44 -10.07 12.93
N ASN A 31 4.48 -10.00 13.86
CA ASN A 31 3.05 -9.99 13.55
C ASN A 31 2.48 -8.56 13.37
N GLY A 32 3.33 -7.53 13.34
CA GLY A 32 2.89 -6.16 13.05
C GLY A 32 2.31 -6.05 11.64
N SER A 33 1.03 -5.69 11.55
CA SER A 33 0.28 -5.55 10.30
C SER A 33 0.94 -4.55 9.35
N TRP A 34 1.37 -5.04 8.19
CA TRP A 34 1.93 -4.27 7.08
C TRP A 34 0.91 -3.29 6.50
N PRO A 35 1.35 -2.21 5.83
CA PRO A 35 0.44 -1.15 5.35
C PRO A 35 -0.71 -1.73 4.51
N ALA A 36 -1.89 -1.12 4.63
CA ALA A 36 -3.10 -1.45 3.87
C ALA A 36 -2.85 -1.33 2.35
N GLN A 37 -2.34 -2.39 1.73
CA GLN A 37 -2.39 -2.56 0.29
C GLN A 37 -3.83 -2.91 -0.04
N SER A 38 -4.51 -2.03 -0.78
CA SER A 38 -5.74 -2.45 -1.45
C SER A 38 -5.33 -3.51 -2.48
N PRO A 39 -5.90 -4.73 -2.43
CA PRO A 39 -5.52 -5.79 -3.38
C PRO A 39 -5.93 -5.45 -4.82
N THR A 40 -6.81 -4.47 -5.02
CA THR A 40 -7.43 -4.18 -6.32
C THR A 40 -7.02 -2.83 -6.91
N LEU A 41 -6.61 -1.87 -6.09
CA LEU A 41 -6.09 -0.56 -6.54
C LEU A 41 -4.58 -0.52 -6.45
N GLY A 42 -3.94 0.31 -7.28
CA GLY A 42 -2.48 0.43 -7.21
C GLY A 42 -1.98 1.09 -5.92
N ARG A 43 -0.66 1.15 -5.80
CA ARG A 43 0.01 1.76 -4.64
C ARG A 43 -0.35 3.24 -4.55
N ALA A 44 -0.59 3.71 -3.32
CA ALA A 44 -0.86 5.12 -3.08
C ALA A 44 0.28 5.99 -3.63
N MET A 45 -0.09 7.09 -4.30
CA MET A 45 0.84 8.05 -4.91
C MET A 45 0.24 9.45 -4.89
N LYS A 46 1.08 10.48 -5.01
CA LYS A 46 0.60 11.85 -5.21
C LYS A 46 0.30 12.08 -6.69
N ALA A 47 -0.60 13.01 -6.99
CA ALA A 47 -0.94 13.38 -8.37
C ALA A 47 0.29 13.79 -9.20
N GLN A 48 1.20 14.56 -8.60
CA GLN A 48 2.43 15.03 -9.24
C GLN A 48 3.44 13.91 -9.58
N ASP A 49 3.29 12.74 -8.97
CA ASP A 49 4.19 11.59 -9.19
C ASP A 49 3.71 10.73 -10.38
N ALA A 50 2.58 11.08 -11.01
CA ALA A 50 2.09 10.36 -12.19
C ALA A 50 3.01 10.60 -13.39
N GLU A 51 3.48 9.53 -14.01
CA GLU A 51 4.36 9.60 -15.20
C GLU A 51 3.60 9.43 -16.52
N ALA A 52 2.32 9.05 -16.44
CA ALA A 52 1.42 8.88 -17.58
C ALA A 52 0.00 9.36 -17.23
N GLY A 53 -0.86 9.44 -18.25
CA GLY A 53 -2.30 9.65 -18.05
C GLY A 53 -2.86 8.63 -17.07
N THR A 54 -3.22 9.09 -15.87
CA THR A 54 -3.58 8.22 -14.74
C THR A 54 -4.87 8.71 -14.09
N LEU A 55 -5.82 7.81 -13.89
CA LEU A 55 -7.01 8.07 -13.08
C LEU A 55 -6.70 7.73 -11.62
N LEU A 56 -6.62 8.73 -10.75
CA LEU A 56 -6.41 8.55 -9.32
C LEU A 56 -7.74 8.64 -8.59
N VAL A 57 -7.98 7.72 -7.65
CA VAL A 57 -9.20 7.68 -6.84
C VAL A 57 -8.90 7.80 -5.36
N ARG A 58 -9.83 8.38 -4.61
CA ARG A 58 -9.79 8.45 -3.15
C ARG A 58 -10.67 7.35 -2.57
N THR A 59 -10.09 6.52 -1.72
CA THR A 59 -10.81 5.50 -0.94
C THR A 59 -11.10 5.99 0.48
N SER A 60 -12.20 5.53 1.06
CA SER A 60 -12.71 5.97 2.37
C SER A 60 -11.86 5.51 3.56
N ASP A 61 -11.04 4.49 3.35
CA ASP A 61 -10.19 3.86 4.36
C ASP A 61 -9.05 4.78 4.81
N HIS A 62 -8.44 5.59 3.93
CA HIS A 62 -7.26 6.39 4.30
C HIS A 62 -7.10 7.74 3.58
N GLY A 63 -8.04 8.12 2.70
CA GLY A 63 -8.01 9.43 2.02
C GLY A 63 -6.83 9.66 1.06
N GLN A 64 -5.98 8.65 0.87
CA GLN A 64 -4.86 8.68 -0.06
C GLN A 64 -5.34 8.43 -1.50
N LEU A 65 -4.69 9.08 -2.46
CA LEU A 65 -4.92 8.84 -3.87
C LEU A 65 -4.25 7.53 -4.31
N ARG A 66 -4.98 6.70 -5.02
CA ARG A 66 -4.51 5.43 -5.59
C ARG A 66 -4.87 5.35 -7.07
N PRO A 67 -4.00 4.83 -7.93
CA PRO A 67 -4.31 4.70 -9.35
C PRO A 67 -5.34 3.58 -9.58
N MET A 68 -6.31 3.90 -10.43
CA MET A 68 -7.27 2.95 -10.97
C MET A 68 -6.57 2.05 -12.01
N PRO A 69 -6.89 0.74 -12.07
CA PRO A 69 -6.39 -0.12 -13.13
C PRO A 69 -6.75 0.39 -14.53
N THR A 70 -5.74 0.59 -15.38
CA THR A 70 -5.91 0.88 -16.80
C THR A 70 -6.16 -0.43 -17.55
N LEU A 71 -7.31 -0.55 -18.21
CA LEU A 71 -7.70 -1.73 -18.99
C LEU A 71 -7.18 -1.65 -20.43
N ALA A 72 -7.20 -0.47 -21.04
CA ALA A 72 -6.74 -0.26 -22.41
C ALA A 72 -6.30 1.19 -22.64
N THR A 73 -5.45 1.39 -23.64
CA THR A 73 -5.04 2.71 -24.13
C THR A 73 -4.90 2.66 -25.64
N ASP A 74 -5.71 3.46 -26.31
CA ASP A 74 -5.73 3.60 -27.77
C ASP A 74 -5.13 4.96 -28.14
N VAL A 75 -4.16 4.93 -29.06
CA VAL A 75 -3.48 6.14 -29.52
C VAL A 75 -3.63 6.24 -31.03
N ASN A 76 -4.26 7.33 -31.47
CA ASN A 76 -4.35 7.68 -32.88
C ASN A 76 -3.51 8.93 -33.15
N ILE A 77 -2.62 8.88 -34.14
CA ILE A 77 -1.79 10.01 -34.54
C ILE A 77 -2.03 10.29 -36.02
N ASN A 78 -2.43 11.52 -36.32
CA ASN A 78 -2.60 12.02 -37.68
C ASN A 78 -1.54 13.08 -37.97
N VAL A 79 -0.77 12.90 -39.04
CA VAL A 79 0.34 13.79 -39.41
C VAL A 79 0.02 14.51 -40.72
N THR A 80 0.02 15.84 -40.67
CA THR A 80 -0.20 16.73 -41.82
C THR A 80 0.96 17.70 -41.95
N GLY A 81 1.86 17.45 -42.90
CA GLY A 81 3.10 18.23 -43.06
C GLY A 81 3.98 18.13 -41.82
N MET A 82 4.27 19.27 -41.18
CA MET A 82 5.05 19.33 -39.93
C MET A 82 4.19 19.26 -38.65
N ILE A 83 2.87 19.08 -38.77
CA ILE A 83 1.94 19.06 -37.62
C ILE A 83 1.50 17.63 -37.36
N ALA A 84 1.71 17.14 -36.14
CA ALA A 84 1.15 15.88 -35.64
C ALA A 84 0.00 16.17 -34.65
N ARG A 85 -1.15 15.54 -34.86
CA ARG A 85 -2.30 15.58 -33.95
C ARG A 85 -2.52 14.20 -33.37
N SER A 86 -2.51 14.11 -32.05
CA SER A 86 -2.72 12.86 -31.33
C SER A 86 -4.04 12.87 -30.56
N THR A 87 -4.78 11.76 -30.64
CA THR A 87 -5.94 11.46 -29.82
C THR A 87 -5.62 10.24 -28.97
N VAL A 88 -5.73 10.37 -27.65
CA VAL A 88 -5.51 9.28 -26.70
C VAL A 88 -6.84 8.94 -26.03
N THR A 89 -7.23 7.68 -26.06
CA THR A 89 -8.41 7.15 -25.36
C THR A 89 -7.95 6.11 -24.36
N GLN A 90 -8.30 6.29 -23.09
CA GLN A 90 -7.95 5.35 -22.02
C GLN A 90 -9.19 4.79 -21.38
N HIS A 91 -9.17 3.47 -21.14
CA HIS A 91 -10.24 2.76 -20.45
C HIS A 91 -9.76 2.37 -19.06
N PHE A 92 -10.49 2.77 -18.02
CA PHE A 92 -10.22 2.42 -16.63
C PHE A 92 -11.38 1.58 -16.08
N GLY A 93 -11.07 0.60 -15.24
CA GLY A 93 -12.08 -0.24 -14.59
C GLY A 93 -12.08 0.00 -13.10
N ASN A 94 -13.25 0.27 -12.50
CA ASN A 94 -13.42 0.25 -11.04
C ASN A 94 -13.55 -1.20 -10.56
N PRO A 95 -12.53 -1.78 -9.89
CA PRO A 95 -12.60 -3.16 -9.41
C PRO A 95 -13.32 -3.28 -8.06
N THR A 96 -13.85 -2.18 -7.53
CA THR A 96 -14.58 -2.13 -6.26
C THR A 96 -16.07 -2.06 -6.51
N ASP A 97 -16.86 -2.35 -5.49
CA ASP A 97 -18.31 -2.17 -5.43
C ASP A 97 -18.70 -0.77 -4.91
N GLN A 98 -17.73 0.13 -4.72
CA GLN A 98 -17.93 1.45 -4.13
C GLN A 98 -17.97 2.54 -5.20
N TRP A 99 -18.75 3.59 -4.92
CA TRP A 99 -18.61 4.86 -5.64
C TRP A 99 -17.32 5.55 -5.20
N LEU A 100 -16.48 5.88 -6.18
CA LEU A 100 -15.18 6.48 -5.94
C LEU A 100 -15.09 7.84 -6.61
N GLU A 101 -14.65 8.84 -5.87
CA GLU A 101 -14.25 10.12 -6.44
C GLU A 101 -12.90 9.94 -7.15
N GLY A 102 -12.83 10.37 -8.41
CA GLY A 102 -11.65 10.23 -9.25
C GLY A 102 -11.18 11.56 -9.85
N ILE A 103 -9.87 11.71 -9.97
CA ILE A 103 -9.19 12.82 -10.64
C ILE A 103 -8.30 12.23 -11.72
N TYR A 104 -8.52 12.65 -12.97
CA TYR A 104 -7.63 12.29 -14.07
C TYR A 104 -6.45 13.26 -14.10
N VAL A 105 -5.23 12.71 -14.13
CA VAL A 105 -3.98 13.48 -14.16
C VAL A 105 -3.25 13.19 -15.46
N PHE A 106 -2.89 14.26 -16.16
CA PHE A 106 -1.96 14.21 -17.29
C PHE A 106 -0.67 14.94 -16.88
N PRO A 107 0.49 14.27 -16.95
CA PRO A 107 1.74 14.85 -16.48
C PRO A 107 2.23 15.96 -17.40
N LEU A 108 2.87 16.97 -16.79
CA LEU A 108 3.66 17.95 -17.53
C LEU A 108 5.06 17.36 -17.70
N SER A 109 5.36 16.82 -18.89
CA SER A 109 6.72 16.38 -19.21
C SER A 109 7.65 17.58 -19.39
N GLU A 110 8.95 17.38 -19.21
CA GLU A 110 9.97 18.42 -19.46
C GLU A 110 9.97 18.92 -20.92
N SER A 111 9.45 18.10 -21.84
CA SER A 111 9.27 18.40 -23.26
C SER A 111 7.81 18.70 -23.62
N ALA A 112 6.96 19.00 -22.64
CA ALA A 112 5.56 19.32 -22.88
C ALA A 112 5.46 20.69 -23.60
N ALA A 113 5.13 20.63 -24.89
CA ALA A 113 4.77 21.71 -25.82
C ALA A 113 5.63 22.98 -25.77
#